data_AF-A0A516S9W0-F1
#
_entry.id   AF-A0A516S9W0-F1
#
_cell.length_a   1.000
_cell.length_b   1.000
_cell.length_c   1.000
_cell.angle_alpha   90.00
_cell.angle_beta   90.00
_cell.angle_gamma   90.00
#
_symmetry.space_group_name_H-M   'P 1'
#
loop_
_entity.id
_entity.type
_entity.pdbx_description
1 polymer ?
#
loop_
_entity_poly.entity_id
_entity_poly.type
_entity_poly.pdbx_seq_one_letter_code
_entity_poly.pdbx_strand_id
1 'polypeptide(L)'
;MSSHWFGRSQWALPTQAAYLWLRELFNRQHTGVLDRTYSSLTKEYAYLKADYQFLRKEYETLKQEYETLRRSFRITPDVPNTDVWQFPPAKPRKGKHPCEKPLDLMRHIMTTSTRPGHVVLDAFMGSGSTGVAAQEAGCSFIGIEQDRDIFRMAQELLASVP
;
A
#
# COMPACT_ATOMS: atom_id res chain seq x y z
N MET A 1 21.37 32.48 -32.42
CA MET A 1 20.66 31.20 -32.59
C MET A 1 20.31 30.66 -31.22
N SER A 2 19.03 30.49 -30.91
CA SER A 2 18.54 29.94 -29.66
C SER A 2 18.42 28.42 -29.76
N SER A 3 19.17 27.68 -28.93
CA SER A 3 19.10 26.22 -28.79
C SER A 3 18.59 25.85 -27.39
N HIS A 4 17.97 24.67 -27.26
CA HIS A 4 17.53 24.13 -25.98
C HIS A 4 18.74 23.46 -25.30
N TRP A 5 19.20 24.01 -24.17
CA TRP A 5 20.47 23.63 -23.54
C TRP A 5 20.34 22.49 -22.53
N PHE A 6 19.18 22.38 -21.90
CA PHE A 6 18.86 21.29 -20.97
C PHE A 6 18.23 20.12 -21.73
N GLY A 7 18.50 18.89 -21.31
CA GLY A 7 17.81 17.72 -21.87
C GLY A 7 16.35 17.67 -21.41
N ARG A 8 15.75 16.46 -21.42
CA ARG A 8 14.42 16.22 -20.81
C ARG A 8 14.39 16.49 -19.29
N SER A 9 15.54 16.67 -18.65
CA SER A 9 15.69 16.94 -17.23
C SER A 9 16.63 18.12 -17.00
N GLN A 10 16.22 19.04 -16.13
CA GLN A 10 17.06 20.14 -15.64
C GLN A 10 18.29 19.65 -14.86
N TRP A 11 18.26 18.39 -14.43
CA TRP A 11 19.32 17.73 -13.66
C TRP A 11 20.33 16.99 -14.53
N ALA A 12 20.17 17.00 -15.86
CA ALA A 12 21.14 16.39 -16.75
C ALA A 12 22.36 17.30 -16.92
N LEU A 13 23.56 16.74 -16.78
CA LEU A 13 24.79 17.46 -17.07
C LEU A 13 24.76 17.95 -18.54
N PRO A 14 25.10 19.22 -18.83
CA PRO A 14 25.18 19.73 -20.19
C PRO A 14 26.24 18.97 -20.99
N THR A 15 26.15 18.97 -22.31
CA THR A 15 27.19 18.35 -23.15
C THR A 15 28.53 19.06 -22.98
N GLN A 16 29.63 18.36 -23.27
CA GLN A 16 30.98 18.94 -23.17
C GLN A 16 31.13 20.23 -23.97
N ALA A 17 30.63 20.25 -25.20
CA ALA A 17 30.67 21.42 -26.07
C ALA A 17 29.89 22.60 -25.46
N ALA A 18 28.71 22.34 -24.92
CA ALA A 18 27.90 23.36 -24.26
C ALA A 18 28.59 23.90 -22.99
N TYR A 19 29.17 23.04 -22.16
CA TYR A 19 29.90 23.45 -20.97
C TYR A 19 31.12 24.31 -21.30
N LEU A 20 31.91 23.93 -22.30
CA LEU A 20 33.08 24.71 -22.72
C LEU A 20 32.69 26.08 -23.27
N TRP A 21 31.60 26.16 -24.03
CA TRP A 21 31.06 27.42 -24.50
C TRP A 21 30.57 28.33 -23.35
N LEU A 22 29.83 27.77 -22.38
CA LEU A 22 29.40 28.52 -21.18
C LEU A 22 30.61 29.00 -20.38
N ARG A 23 31.61 28.14 -20.20
CA ARG A 23 32.85 28.46 -19.49
C ARG A 23 33.56 29.66 -20.11
N GLU A 24 33.69 29.67 -21.44
CA GLU A 24 34.25 30.81 -22.17
C GLU A 24 33.40 32.08 -22.00
N LEU A 25 32.08 31.97 -22.17
CA LEU A 25 31.17 33.11 -22.07
C LEU A 25 31.18 33.78 -20.69
N PHE A 26 31.07 33.00 -19.62
CA PHE A 26 31.03 33.53 -18.24
C PHE A 26 32.39 34.04 -17.78
N ASN A 27 33.48 33.37 -18.17
CA ASN A 27 34.82 33.79 -17.76
C ASN A 27 35.33 35.05 -18.48
N ARG A 28 34.69 35.48 -19.57
CA ARG A 28 35.00 36.75 -20.26
C ARG A 28 34.69 37.98 -19.42
N GLN A 29 33.60 37.95 -18.65
CA GLN A 29 33.14 39.07 -17.82
C GLN A 29 33.62 38.96 -16.38
N HIS A 30 33.77 37.73 -15.87
CA HIS A 30 34.20 37.45 -14.50
C HIS A 30 35.13 36.25 -14.46
N THR A 31 36.38 36.44 -14.05
CA THR A 31 37.35 35.35 -13.98
C THR A 31 36.97 34.34 -12.89
N GLY A 32 37.02 33.04 -13.22
CA GLY A 32 36.90 31.95 -12.24
C GLY A 32 35.49 31.45 -11.92
N VAL A 33 34.46 31.86 -12.67
CA VAL A 33 33.06 31.44 -12.41
C VAL A 33 32.84 29.96 -12.74
N LEU A 34 33.41 29.48 -13.85
CA LEU A 34 33.36 28.06 -14.26
C LEU A 34 34.79 27.57 -14.51
N ASP A 35 35.50 27.25 -13.43
CA ASP A 35 36.92 26.87 -13.45
C ASP A 35 37.16 25.36 -13.60
N ARG A 36 36.18 24.55 -13.17
CA ARG A 36 36.25 23.09 -13.14
C ARG A 36 36.36 22.47 -14.54
N THR A 37 37.05 21.33 -14.63
CA THR A 37 37.13 20.56 -15.86
C THR A 37 35.85 19.74 -16.08
N TYR A 38 35.47 19.56 -17.34
CA TYR A 38 34.30 18.74 -17.68
C TYR A 38 34.44 17.28 -17.18
N SER A 39 35.65 16.74 -17.18
CA SER A 39 35.94 15.40 -16.63
C SER A 39 35.67 15.31 -15.13
N SER A 40 36.07 16.33 -14.36
CA SER A 40 35.77 16.40 -12.92
C SER A 40 34.26 16.43 -12.66
N LEU A 41 33.53 17.28 -13.40
CA LEU A 41 32.07 17.39 -13.28
C LEU A 41 31.36 16.08 -13.67
N THR A 42 31.83 15.40 -14.71
CA THR A 42 31.26 14.12 -15.15
C THR A 42 31.41 13.04 -14.07
N LYS A 43 32.57 12.99 -13.40
CA LYS A 43 32.81 12.04 -12.30
C LYS A 43 31.91 12.32 -11.10
N GLU A 44 31.81 13.58 -10.69
CA GLU A 44 30.92 13.98 -9.59
C GLU A 44 29.45 13.72 -9.91
N TYR A 45 29.01 14.08 -11.12
CA TYR A 45 27.65 13.79 -11.58
C TYR A 45 27.35 12.29 -11.58
N ALA A 46 28.30 11.45 -12.00
CA ALA A 46 28.15 10.00 -11.96
C ALA A 46 27.99 9.49 -10.52
N TYR A 47 28.80 10.01 -9.58
CA TYR A 47 28.68 9.69 -8.16
C TYR A 47 27.31 10.10 -7.59
N LEU A 48 26.91 11.37 -7.76
CA LEU A 48 25.66 11.89 -7.25
C LEU A 48 24.44 11.16 -7.84
N LYS A 49 24.52 10.80 -9.13
CA LYS A 49 23.47 10.02 -9.79
C LYS A 49 23.35 8.61 -9.20
N ALA A 50 24.47 7.96 -8.92
CA ALA A 50 24.47 6.64 -8.29
C ALA A 50 23.90 6.70 -6.86
N ASP A 51 24.30 7.72 -6.09
CA ASP A 51 23.80 7.96 -4.73
C ASP A 51 22.29 8.23 -4.72
N TYR A 52 21.80 9.09 -5.61
CA TYR A 52 20.36 9.34 -5.78
C TYR A 52 19.59 8.07 -6.15
N GLN A 53 20.14 7.23 -7.04
CA GLN A 53 19.51 5.97 -7.42
C GLN A 53 19.42 5.01 -6.23
N PHE A 54 20.46 4.96 -5.40
CA PHE A 54 20.48 4.16 -4.19
C PHE A 54 19.44 4.66 -3.18
N LEU A 55 19.47 5.96 -2.84
CA LEU A 55 18.53 6.57 -1.89
C LEU A 55 17.08 6.43 -2.34
N ARG A 56 16.82 6.57 -3.65
CA ARG A 56 15.49 6.33 -4.21
C ARG A 56 15.04 4.89 -3.99
N LYS A 57 15.93 3.91 -4.14
CA LYS A 57 15.60 2.50 -3.90
C LYS A 57 15.28 2.26 -2.43
N GLU A 58 16.10 2.79 -1.52
CA GLU A 58 15.84 2.71 -0.08
C GLU A 58 14.50 3.35 0.29
N TYR A 59 14.20 4.52 -0.26
CA TYR A 59 12.91 5.19 -0.06
C TYR A 59 11.74 4.32 -0.53
N GLU A 60 11.81 3.72 -1.72
CA GLU A 60 10.74 2.86 -2.22
C GLU A 60 10.56 1.61 -1.35
N THR A 61 11.66 1.01 -0.87
CA THR A 61 11.61 -0.10 0.09
C THR A 61 10.93 0.33 1.40
N LEU A 62 11.37 1.43 2.00
CA LEU A 62 10.80 1.93 3.25
C LEU A 62 9.31 2.30 3.11
N LYS A 63 8.93 2.88 1.96
CA LYS A 63 7.54 3.18 1.64
C LYS A 63 6.70 1.90 1.57
N GLN A 64 7.19 0.84 0.95
CA GLN A 64 6.48 -0.45 0.91
C GLN A 64 6.30 -1.06 2.31
N GLU A 65 7.34 -1.01 3.14
CA GLU A 65 7.28 -1.45 4.54
C GLU A 65 6.23 -0.66 5.34
N TYR A 66 6.24 0.67 5.20
CA TYR A 66 5.26 1.54 5.85
C TYR A 66 3.82 1.24 5.40
N GLU A 67 3.58 1.08 4.11
CA GLU A 67 2.25 0.73 3.57
C GLU A 67 1.77 -0.66 4.01
N THR A 68 2.71 -1.55 4.34
CA THR A 68 2.42 -2.89 4.88
C THR A 68 2.09 -2.82 6.37
N LEU A 69 2.82 -2.01 7.14
CA LEU A 69 2.59 -1.80 8.57
C LEU A 69 1.29 -1.02 8.86
N ARG A 70 0.87 -0.16 7.93
CA ARG A 70 -0.33 0.64 8.09
C ARG A 70 -1.56 -0.26 8.15
N ARG A 71 -2.38 -0.06 9.19
CA ARG A 71 -3.70 -0.72 9.30
C ARG A 71 -4.47 -0.50 8.01
N SER A 72 -4.97 -1.59 7.43
CA SER A 72 -5.95 -1.52 6.33
C SER A 72 -7.20 -0.84 6.85
N PHE A 73 -7.41 0.40 6.43
CA PHE A 73 -8.70 1.07 6.47
C PHE A 73 -8.97 1.54 5.04
N ARG A 74 -9.73 0.73 4.30
CA ARG A 74 -10.13 1.04 2.93
C ARG A 74 -11.42 1.85 2.96
N ILE A 75 -11.30 3.17 2.82
CA ILE A 75 -12.44 4.06 2.62
C ILE A 75 -12.66 4.16 1.11
N THR A 76 -13.80 3.65 0.65
CA THR A 76 -14.24 3.80 -0.74
C THR A 76 -15.62 4.48 -0.75
N PRO A 77 -16.11 4.98 -1.89
CA PRO A 77 -17.50 5.43 -1.98
C PRO A 77 -18.51 4.36 -1.54
N ASP A 78 -18.18 3.08 -1.75
CA ASP A 78 -19.00 1.92 -1.36
C ASP A 78 -18.87 1.57 0.14
N VAL A 79 -17.81 2.02 0.80
CA VAL A 79 -17.49 1.79 2.22
C VAL A 79 -17.23 3.14 2.89
N PRO A 80 -18.30 3.89 3.23
CA PRO A 80 -18.17 5.23 3.78
C PRO A 80 -17.56 5.19 5.19
N ASN A 81 -16.74 6.20 5.50
CA ASN A 81 -16.16 6.38 6.83
C ASN A 81 -17.19 7.00 7.78
N THR A 82 -18.10 6.16 8.30
CA THR A 82 -19.08 6.51 9.33
C THR A 82 -18.97 5.56 10.51
N ASP A 83 -19.16 6.08 11.72
CA ASP A 83 -19.18 5.28 12.96
C ASP A 83 -20.55 4.62 13.21
N VAL A 84 -21.57 4.96 12.39
CA VAL A 84 -22.91 4.40 12.48
C VAL A 84 -23.20 3.55 11.25
N TRP A 85 -23.34 2.24 11.46
CA TRP A 85 -23.67 1.27 10.42
C TRP A 85 -25.07 0.70 10.61
N GLN A 86 -25.85 0.68 9.54
CA GLN A 86 -27.21 0.15 9.54
C GLN A 86 -27.27 -1.14 8.72
N PHE A 87 -27.45 -2.27 9.41
CA PHE A 87 -27.63 -3.59 8.79
C PHE A 87 -28.88 -4.26 9.37
N PRO A 88 -29.66 -4.97 8.54
CA PRO A 88 -30.77 -5.76 9.05
C PRO A 88 -30.27 -6.87 9.98
N PRO A 89 -31.00 -7.22 11.06
CA PRO A 89 -30.66 -8.37 11.88
C PRO A 89 -30.59 -9.67 11.06
N ALA A 90 -29.79 -10.63 11.52
CA ALA A 90 -29.70 -11.93 10.86
C ALA A 90 -31.11 -12.56 10.76
N LYS A 91 -31.46 -13.10 9.58
CA LYS A 91 -32.77 -13.72 9.36
C LYS A 91 -32.98 -14.91 10.32
N PRO A 92 -34.20 -15.13 10.85
CA PRO A 92 -34.49 -16.29 11.68
C PRO A 92 -34.44 -17.58 10.83
N ARG A 93 -33.84 -18.64 11.38
CA ARG A 93 -33.79 -19.99 10.78
C ARG A 93 -33.93 -21.05 11.86
N LYS A 94 -34.36 -22.25 11.50
CA LYS A 94 -34.46 -23.37 12.45
C LYS A 94 -33.04 -23.81 12.85
N GLY A 95 -32.77 -23.95 14.15
CA GLY A 95 -31.43 -24.26 14.67
C GLY A 95 -30.47 -23.05 14.73
N LYS A 96 -31.00 -21.84 14.63
CA LYS A 96 -30.18 -20.62 14.66
C LYS A 96 -29.53 -20.40 16.02
N HIS A 97 -28.26 -20.01 16.02
CA HIS A 97 -27.61 -19.50 17.22
C HIS A 97 -28.31 -18.22 17.72
N PRO A 98 -28.66 -18.10 19.01
CA PRO A 98 -29.45 -16.99 19.54
C PRO A 98 -28.88 -15.60 19.22
N CYS A 99 -27.54 -15.49 19.17
CA CYS A 99 -26.82 -14.22 18.99
C CYS A 99 -26.00 -14.18 17.69
N GLU A 100 -26.48 -14.80 16.61
CA GLU A 100 -25.80 -14.75 15.31
C GLU A 100 -25.69 -13.32 14.76
N LYS A 101 -24.47 -12.91 14.41
CA LYS A 101 -24.19 -11.61 13.79
C LYS A 101 -24.63 -11.62 12.32
N PRO A 102 -25.18 -10.51 11.78
CA PRO A 102 -25.52 -10.41 10.36
C PRO A 102 -24.27 -10.58 9.48
N LEU A 103 -24.35 -11.44 8.47
CA LEU A 103 -23.23 -11.71 7.57
C LEU A 103 -22.78 -10.46 6.80
N ASP A 104 -23.73 -9.61 6.38
CA ASP A 104 -23.41 -8.39 5.64
C ASP A 104 -22.62 -7.38 6.48
N LEU A 105 -22.87 -7.34 7.80
CA LEU A 105 -22.05 -6.57 8.73
C LEU A 105 -20.62 -7.14 8.78
N MET A 106 -20.48 -8.47 8.87
CA MET A 106 -19.15 -9.10 8.91
C MET A 106 -18.38 -8.86 7.61
N ARG A 107 -19.03 -8.95 6.44
CA ARG A 107 -18.45 -8.60 5.13
C ARG A 107 -17.97 -7.14 5.09
N HIS A 108 -18.76 -6.22 5.62
CA HIS A 108 -18.38 -4.82 5.70
C HIS A 108 -17.14 -4.63 6.58
N ILE A 109 -17.08 -5.27 7.75
CA ILE A 109 -15.91 -5.23 8.64
C ILE A 109 -14.66 -5.78 7.93
N MET A 110 -14.79 -6.92 7.25
CA MET A 110 -13.67 -7.54 6.51
C MET A 110 -13.17 -6.61 5.41
N THR A 111 -14.04 -6.15 4.52
CA THR A 111 -13.66 -5.27 3.40
C THR A 111 -13.02 -3.96 3.85
N THR A 112 -13.45 -3.41 5.00
CA THR A 112 -12.89 -2.18 5.57
C THR A 112 -11.54 -2.41 6.24
N SER A 113 -11.41 -3.52 6.99
CA SER A 113 -10.37 -3.70 8.01
C SER A 113 -9.28 -4.71 7.63
N THR A 114 -9.43 -5.46 6.53
CA THR A 114 -8.48 -6.52 6.12
C THR A 114 -7.97 -6.35 4.68
N ARG A 115 -7.01 -7.21 4.30
CA ARG A 115 -6.54 -7.39 2.93
C ARG A 115 -6.50 -8.89 2.64
N PRO A 116 -6.68 -9.32 1.38
CA PRO A 116 -6.45 -10.72 1.01
C PRO A 116 -5.08 -11.22 1.50
N GLY A 117 -5.05 -12.43 2.04
CA GLY A 117 -3.87 -13.03 2.68
C GLY A 117 -3.67 -12.66 4.15
N HIS A 118 -4.47 -11.76 4.73
CA HIS A 118 -4.47 -11.55 6.18
C HIS A 118 -5.03 -12.77 6.92
N VAL A 119 -4.67 -12.89 8.19
CA VAL A 119 -5.26 -13.88 9.12
C VAL A 119 -6.27 -13.15 10.01
N VAL A 120 -7.50 -13.67 10.06
CA VAL A 120 -8.58 -13.17 10.92
C VAL A 120 -8.77 -14.13 12.08
N LEU A 121 -8.71 -13.60 13.31
CA LEU A 121 -9.00 -14.35 14.53
C LEU A 121 -10.36 -13.92 15.08
N ASP A 122 -11.23 -14.89 15.31
CA ASP A 122 -12.44 -14.72 16.12
C ASP A 122 -12.41 -15.69 17.30
N ALA A 123 -12.16 -15.15 18.50
CA ALA A 123 -12.07 -15.94 19.72
C ALA A 123 -13.43 -16.41 20.27
N PHE A 124 -14.53 -15.92 19.69
CA PHE A 124 -15.90 -16.23 20.09
C PHE A 124 -16.76 -16.41 18.84
N MET A 125 -16.32 -17.31 17.95
CA MET A 125 -16.82 -17.34 16.57
C MET A 125 -18.31 -17.70 16.44
N GLY A 126 -18.91 -18.32 17.46
CA GLY A 126 -20.32 -18.68 17.47
C GLY A 126 -20.69 -19.48 16.23
N SER A 127 -21.67 -18.99 15.47
CA SER A 127 -22.14 -19.64 14.24
C SER A 127 -21.18 -19.55 13.04
N GLY A 128 -20.00 -18.93 13.17
CA GLY A 128 -18.98 -18.90 12.13
C GLY A 128 -19.14 -17.81 11.07
N SER A 129 -20.07 -16.86 11.25
CA SER A 129 -20.32 -15.78 10.27
C SER A 129 -19.08 -14.95 9.92
N THR A 130 -18.20 -14.71 10.89
CA THR A 130 -16.90 -14.04 10.68
C THR A 130 -15.99 -14.83 9.73
N GLY A 131 -15.96 -16.16 9.88
CA GLY A 131 -15.12 -17.01 9.05
C GLY A 131 -15.60 -17.08 7.60
N VAL A 132 -16.93 -17.09 7.38
CA VAL A 132 -17.52 -17.01 6.03
C VAL A 132 -17.08 -15.71 5.35
N ALA A 133 -17.25 -14.58 6.02
CA ALA A 133 -16.84 -13.28 5.48
C ALA A 133 -15.32 -13.20 5.25
N ALA A 134 -14.51 -13.83 6.11
CA ALA A 134 -13.06 -13.88 5.96
C ALA A 134 -12.63 -14.70 4.72
N GLN A 135 -13.24 -15.86 4.49
CA GLN A 135 -12.99 -16.69 3.30
C GLN A 135 -13.36 -15.94 2.02
N GLU A 136 -14.55 -15.32 1.97
CA GLU A 136 -14.98 -14.51 0.82
C GLU A 136 -14.04 -13.32 0.53
N ALA A 137 -13.42 -12.75 1.58
CA ALA A 137 -12.43 -11.68 1.46
C ALA A 137 -11.01 -12.18 1.10
N GLY A 138 -10.82 -13.48 0.90
CA GLY A 138 -9.52 -14.10 0.62
C GLY A 138 -8.57 -14.08 1.82
N CYS A 139 -9.10 -14.05 3.04
CA CYS A 139 -8.33 -14.12 4.28
C CYS A 139 -8.31 -15.55 4.83
N SER A 140 -7.25 -15.91 5.55
CA SER A 140 -7.25 -17.10 6.41
C SER A 140 -8.04 -16.81 7.68
N PHE A 141 -8.69 -17.82 8.24
CA PHE A 141 -9.53 -17.68 9.42
C PHE A 141 -9.11 -18.66 10.53
N ILE A 142 -9.06 -18.15 11.76
CA ILE A 142 -8.89 -18.91 12.99
C ILE A 142 -10.10 -18.60 13.88
N GLY A 143 -10.90 -19.60 14.16
CA GLY A 143 -12.09 -19.47 15.00
C GLY A 143 -11.98 -20.33 16.26
N ILE A 144 -12.40 -19.78 17.40
CA ILE A 144 -12.48 -20.49 18.68
C ILE A 144 -13.94 -20.45 19.14
N GLU A 145 -14.47 -21.61 19.51
CA GLU A 145 -15.80 -21.76 20.11
C GLU A 145 -15.71 -22.86 21.17
N GLN A 146 -16.35 -22.61 22.32
CA GLN A 146 -16.29 -23.50 23.48
C GLN A 146 -17.38 -24.58 23.41
N ASP A 147 -18.57 -24.22 22.91
CA ASP A 147 -19.69 -25.14 22.79
C ASP A 147 -19.50 -26.06 21.58
N ARG A 148 -19.53 -27.38 21.82
CA ARG A 148 -19.26 -28.38 20.79
C ARG A 148 -20.33 -28.42 19.69
N ASP A 149 -21.59 -28.21 20.06
CA ASP A 149 -22.70 -28.27 19.10
C ASP A 149 -22.68 -27.03 18.21
N ILE A 150 -22.41 -25.85 18.80
CA ILE A 150 -22.24 -24.59 18.05
C ILE A 150 -21.01 -24.68 17.14
N PHE A 151 -19.89 -25.20 17.64
CA PHE A 151 -18.67 -25.40 16.85
C PHE A 151 -18.95 -26.28 15.62
N ARG A 152 -19.67 -27.39 15.80
CA ARG A 152 -20.02 -28.29 14.70
C ARG A 152 -20.88 -27.60 13.64
N MET A 153 -21.88 -26.83 14.06
CA MET A 153 -22.71 -26.04 13.14
C MET A 153 -21.87 -25.03 12.35
N ALA A 154 -20.92 -24.35 13.01
CA ALA A 154 -20.02 -23.40 12.36
C ALA A 154 -19.09 -24.09 11.35
N GLN A 155 -18.55 -25.27 11.68
CA GLN A 155 -17.72 -26.05 10.76
C GLN A 155 -18.48 -26.46 9.50
N GLU A 156 -19.72 -26.93 9.63
CA GLU A 156 -20.57 -27.29 8.50
C GLU A 156 -20.85 -26.07 7.61
N LEU A 157 -21.11 -24.91 8.21
CA LEU A 157 -21.29 -23.66 7.47
C LEU A 157 -20.02 -23.26 6.70
N LEU A 158 -18.86 -23.25 7.36
CA LEU A 158 -17.59 -22.87 6.75
C LEU A 158 -17.14 -23.82 5.63
N ALA A 159 -17.49 -25.11 5.74
CA ALA A 159 -17.22 -26.10 4.70
C ALA A 159 -18.13 -25.94 3.47
N SER A 160 -19.29 -25.27 3.63
CA SER A 160 -20.22 -25.00 2.52
C SER A 160 -19.84 -23.78 1.68
N VAL A 161 -18.89 -22.97 2.16
CA VAL A 161 -18.35 -21.83 1.42
C VAL A 161 -17.34 -22.34 0.38
N PRO A 162 -17.51 -22.00 -0.91
CA PRO A 162 -16.63 -22.47 -1.98
C PRO A 162 -15.23 -21.88 -1.95
#